data_AF-A0A520D608-F1
#
_entry.id   AF-A0A520D608-F1
#
_cell.length_a   1.000
_cell.length_b   1.000
_cell.length_c   1.000
_cell.angle_alpha   90.00
_cell.angle_beta   90.00
_cell.angle_gamma   90.00
#
_symmetry.space_group_name_H-M   'P 1'
#
loop_
_entity.id
_entity.type
_entity.pdbx_description
1 polymer ?
#
loop_
_entity_poly.entity_id
_entity_poly.type
_entity_poly.pdbx_seq_one_letter_code
_entity_poly.pdbx_strand_id
1 'polypeptide(L)' 'MGIFNAILGNASEVSLENIEKEFAPMLTSGEQIQKAFKIIKDMFVFTNKRLILVEKQLVGTKTNYMTIPYTTILKFSKE' A
#
# COMPACT_ATOMS: atom_id res chain seq x y z
N MET A 1 -6.45 -19.24 19.23
CA MET A 1 -6.76 -17.87 18.79
C MET A 1 -5.46 -17.17 18.43
N GLY A 2 -5.28 -16.68 17.20
CA GLY A 2 -4.12 -15.81 16.90
C GLY A 2 -3.68 -15.76 15.45
N ILE A 3 -3.59 -16.91 14.77
CA ILE A 3 -3.05 -16.97 13.39
C ILE A 3 -4.13 -17.06 12.30
N PHE A 4 -5.30 -17.62 12.61
CA PHE A 4 -6.39 -17.76 11.64
C PHE A 4 -7.24 -16.49 11.46
N ASN A 5 -7.24 -15.56 12.42
CA ASN A 5 -7.95 -14.26 12.28
C ASN A 5 -7.20 -13.27 11.38
N ALA A 6 -5.90 -13.46 11.14
CA ALA A 6 -5.13 -12.64 10.20
C ALA A 6 -5.32 -13.06 8.74
N ILE A 7 -5.82 -14.29 8.51
CA ILE A 7 -6.02 -14.89 7.18
C ILE A 7 -7.42 -14.59 6.64
N LEU A 8 -8.34 -14.09 7.49
CA LEU A 8 -9.74 -13.82 7.15
C LEU A 8 -10.04 -12.31 7.07
N GLY A 9 -9.56 -11.67 6.00
CA GLY A 9 -10.40 -10.73 5.24
C GLY A 9 -10.50 -9.25 5.65
N ASN A 10 -9.93 -8.80 6.76
CA ASN A 10 -9.97 -7.36 7.07
C ASN A 10 -8.74 -6.67 6.50
N ALA A 11 -8.93 -5.76 5.54
CA ALA A 11 -7.94 -4.75 5.22
C ALA A 11 -7.60 -4.02 6.52
N SER A 12 -6.38 -4.17 7.03
CA SER A 12 -5.95 -3.45 8.21
C SER A 12 -5.29 -2.15 7.78
N GLU A 13 -5.75 -1.05 8.37
CA GLU A 13 -5.05 0.23 8.26
C GLU A 13 -3.70 0.09 8.95
N VAL A 14 -2.63 0.41 8.24
CA VAL A 14 -1.27 0.29 8.76
C VAL A 14 -0.88 1.60 9.42
N SER A 15 -0.18 1.53 10.57
CA SER A 15 0.31 2.73 11.23
C SER A 15 1.26 3.50 10.31
N LEU A 16 0.95 4.78 10.11
CA LEU A 16 1.68 5.66 9.20
C LEU A 16 3.16 5.79 9.58
N GLU A 17 3.48 5.82 10.88
CA GLU A 17 4.83 5.99 11.41
C GLU A 17 5.82 4.90 10.94
N ASN A 18 5.35 3.66 10.80
CA ASN A 18 6.20 2.54 10.36
C ASN A 18 6.37 2.56 8.84
N ILE A 19 5.29 2.87 8.12
CA ILE A 19 5.30 2.91 6.65
C ILE A 19 6.07 4.11 6.12
N GLU A 20 5.98 5.28 6.75
CA GLU A 20 6.73 6.46 6.30
C GLU A 20 8.24 6.22 6.32
N LYS A 21 8.76 5.47 7.31
CA LYS A 21 10.18 5.10 7.36
C LYS A 21 10.56 4.11 6.26
N GLU A 22 9.71 3.10 6.02
CA GLU A 22 9.94 2.09 4.98
C GLU A 22 9.91 2.71 3.58
N PHE A 23 8.99 3.65 3.34
CA PHE A 23 8.78 4.28 2.04
C PHE A 23 9.55 5.57 1.83
N ALA A 24 10.18 6.16 2.86
CA ALA A 24 10.99 7.37 2.78
C ALA A 24 11.93 7.44 1.55
N PRO A 25 12.71 6.39 1.19
CA PRO A 25 13.58 6.44 0.01
C PRO A 25 12.82 6.43 -1.32
N MET A 26 11.54 6.07 -1.34
CA MET A 26 10.68 6.04 -2.54
C MET A 26 9.85 7.31 -2.71
N LEU A 27 9.70 8.13 -1.66
CA LEU A 27 8.92 9.35 -1.68
C LEU A 27 9.70 10.48 -2.37
N THR A 28 9.00 11.24 -3.20
CA THR A 28 9.56 12.45 -3.83
C THR A 28 9.46 13.66 -2.89
N SER A 29 10.20 14.74 -3.17
CA SER A 29 10.14 15.96 -2.36
C SER A 29 8.70 16.48 -2.24
N GLY A 30 8.26 16.77 -1.00
CA GLY A 30 6.90 17.19 -0.68
C GLY A 30 5.82 16.12 -0.85
N GLU A 31 6.21 14.86 -1.08
CA GLU A 31 5.28 13.73 -1.07
C GLU A 31 5.12 13.18 0.35
N GLN A 32 3.87 13.00 0.77
CA GLN A 32 3.49 12.53 2.11
C GLN A 32 2.49 11.39 2.00
N ILE A 33 2.67 10.37 2.83
CA ILE A 33 1.74 9.25 2.90
C ILE A 33 0.49 9.71 3.68
N GLN A 34 -0.67 9.55 3.05
CA GLN A 34 -1.95 9.95 3.63
C GLN A 34 -2.63 8.76 4.29
N LYS A 35 -2.63 7.60 3.62
CA LYS A 35 -3.23 6.36 4.12
C LYS A 35 -2.49 5.15 3.58
N ALA A 36 -2.50 4.06 4.34
CA ALA A 36 -1.99 2.79 3.87
C ALA A 36 -2.85 1.63 4.36
N PHE A 37 -3.17 0.72 3.46
CA PHE A 37 -3.97 -0.46 3.74
C PHE A 37 -3.18 -1.70 3.38
N LYS A 38 -3.20 -2.71 4.25
CA LYS A 38 -2.62 -4.01 3.98
C LYS A 38 -3.71 -5.04 3.81
N ILE A 39 -3.63 -5.81 2.73
CA ILE A 39 -4.53 -6.93 2.46
C ILE A 39 -3.67 -8.18 2.34
N ILE A 40 -3.74 -9.06 3.35
CA ILE A 40 -2.91 -10.26 3.48
C ILE A 40 -1.41 -9.90 3.48
N LYS A 41 -0.78 -9.85 2.31
CA LYS A 41 0.64 -9.56 2.09
C LYS A 41 0.88 -8.32 1.23
N ASP A 42 -0.14 -7.89 0.49
CA ASP A 42 -0.06 -6.77 -0.45
C ASP A 42 -0.46 -5.48 0.25
N MET A 43 0.02 -4.34 -0.25
CA MET A 43 -0.25 -3.03 0.35
C MET A 43 -0.68 -2.01 -0.68
N PHE A 44 -1.62 -1.17 -0.28
CA PHE A 44 -2.11 -0.01 -1.02
C PHE A 44 -1.71 1.23 -0.24
N VAL A 45 -0.77 2.01 -0.77
CA VAL A 45 -0.26 3.22 -0.11
C VAL A 45 -0.72 4.44 -0.91
N PHE A 46 -1.57 5.24 -0.28
CA PHE A 46 -2.09 6.48 -0.82
C PHE A 46 -1.22 7.62 -0.32
N THR A 47 -0.57 8.33 -1.24
CA THR A 47 0.15 9.57 -0.93
C THR A 47 -0.69 10.79 -1.31
N ASN A 48 -0.15 11.99 -1.16
CA ASN A 48 -0.76 13.20 -1.74
C ASN A 48 -0.58 13.33 -3.26
N LYS A 49 0.17 12.43 -3.92
CA LYS A 49 0.49 12.51 -5.36
C LYS A 49 0.06 11.29 -6.18
N ARG A 50 0.14 10.09 -5.60
CA ARG A 50 -0.05 8.82 -6.31
C ARG A 50 -0.48 7.68 -5.40
N LEU A 51 -1.07 6.66 -6.01
CA LEU A 51 -1.27 5.35 -5.40
C LEU A 51 -0.02 4.49 -5.67
N ILE A 52 0.53 3.88 -4.63
CA ILE A 52 1.60 2.89 -4.73
C ILE A 52 1.01 1.53 -4.35
N LEU A 53 1.06 0.58 -5.28
CA LEU A 53 0.69 -0.81 -5.04
C LEU A 53 1.93 -1.63 -4.78
N VAL A 54 1.93 -2.37 -3.68
CA VAL A 54 3.02 -3.26 -3.30
C VAL A 54 2.51 -4.68 -3.34
N GLU A 55 3.04 -5.46 -4.27
CA GLU A 55 2.68 -6.86 -4.45
C GLU A 55 3.86 -7.74 -4.04
N LYS A 56 3.64 -8.61 -3.05
CA LYS A 56 4.66 -9.57 -2.60
C LYS A 56 4.44 -10.89 -3.29
N GLN A 57 5.48 -11.51 -3.83
CA GLN A 57 5.33 -12.81 -4.50
C GLN A 57 4.88 -13.90 -3.50
N LEU A 58 4.09 -14.88 -3.96
CA LEU A 58 3.64 -16.00 -3.11
C LEU A 58 4.80 -16.91 -2.70
N VAL A 59 5.70 -17.18 -3.64
CA VAL A 59 6.90 -18.00 -3.44
C VAL A 59 8.09 -17.15 -3.86
N GLY A 60 9.01 -16.88 -2.93
CA GLY A 60 10.19 -16.04 -3.14
C GLY A 60 10.14 -14.71 -2.38
N THR A 61 11.21 -13.93 -2.50
CA THR A 61 11.40 -12.65 -1.78
C THR A 61 11.12 -11.41 -2.64
N LYS A 62 10.74 -11.61 -3.91
CA LYS A 62 10.51 -10.51 -4.84
C LYS A 62 9.29 -9.69 -4.41
N THR A 63 9.48 -8.38 -4.37
CA THR A 63 8.42 -7.40 -4.12
C THR A 63 8.34 -6.48 -5.33
N ASN A 64 7.14 -6.34 -5.90
CA ASN A 64 6.87 -5.43 -7.00
C ASN A 64 6.23 -4.15 -6.45
N TYR A 65 6.67 -3.01 -6.96
CA TYR A 65 6.12 -1.71 -6.65
C TYR A 65 5.57 -1.08 -7.92
N MET A 66 4.27 -0.83 -7.96
CA MET A 66 3.62 -0.14 -9.07
C MET A 66 3.14 1.23 -8.60
N THR A 67 3.48 2.26 -9.36
CA THR A 67 3.05 3.63 -9.10
C THR A 67 1.98 4.05 -10.10
N ILE A 68 0.87 4.59 -9.60
CA ILE A 68 -0.22 5.16 -10.40
C ILE A 68 -0.45 6.61 -9.95
N PRO A 69 0.06 7.62 -10.68
CA PRO A 69 -0.23 9.02 -10.39
C PRO A 69 -1.73 9.29 -10.46
N TYR A 70 -2.26 10.10 -9.55
CA TYR A 70 -3.71 10.39 -9.57
C TYR A 70 -4.16 11.08 -10.85
N THR A 71 -3.28 11.86 -11.47
CA THR A 71 -3.54 12.55 -12.75
C THR A 71 -3.78 11.60 -13.92
N THR A 72 -3.37 10.33 -13.84
CA THR A 72 -3.58 9.34 -14.91
C THR A 72 -4.87 8.53 -14.72
N ILE A 73 -5.53 8.65 -13.57
CA ILE A 73 -6.79 7.95 -13.29
C ILE A 73 -7.95 8.74 -13.91
N LEU A 74 -8.45 8.28 -15.06
CA LEU A 74 -9.49 8.99 -15.78
C LEU A 74 -10.90 8.75 -15.20
N LYS A 75 -11.16 7.57 -14.64
CA LYS A 75 -12.46 7.15 -14.10
C LYS A 75 -12.26 6.13 -12.97
N PHE A 76 -13.20 6.12 -12.03
CA PHE A 76 -13.32 5.08 -11.00
C PHE A 76 -14.80 4.76 -10.76
N SER A 77 -15.08 3.59 -10.20
CA SER A 77 -16.42 3.16 -9.76
C SER A 77 -16.29 2.39 -8.44
N LYS A 78 -17.36 2.36 -7.64
CA LYS A 78 -17.48 1.51 -6.46
C LYS A 78 -18.86 0.86 -6.46
N GLU A 79 -18.94 -0.39 -6.01
CA GLU A 79 -20.18 -1.13 -5.76
C GLU A 79 -20.54 -1.06 -4.27
#